data_AF-A1VW34-F1
#
_entry.id   AF-A1VW34-F1
#
_cell.length_a   1.000
_cell.length_b   1.000
_cell.length_c   1.000
_cell.angle_alpha   90.00
_cell.angle_beta   90.00
_cell.angle_gamma   90.00
#
_symmetry.space_group_name_H-M   'P 1'
#
loop_
_entity.id
_entity.type
_entity.pdbx_description
1 polymer ?
#
loop_
_entity_poly.entity_id
_entity_poly.type
_entity_poly.pdbx_seq_one_letter_code
_entity_poly.pdbx_strand_id
1 'polypeptide(L)'
;MLYQPSYSPDRWPFENCWAKRKTFLRAAKGPTREVLDTALKQPLDTVTAWDARGWFAHSGYPCSEGQTAAKHDSVRLAIDG
;
A
#
# COMPACT_ATOMS: atom_id res chain seq x y z
N MET A 1 -13.26 -2.79 -13.86
CA MET A 1 -11.83 -2.74 -14.25
C MET A 1 -11.57 -1.39 -14.88
N LEU A 2 -10.48 -0.70 -14.51
CA LEU A 2 -10.09 0.60 -15.06
C LEU A 2 -9.09 0.37 -16.21
N TYR A 3 -9.33 0.99 -17.37
CA TYR A 3 -8.46 0.88 -18.54
C TYR A 3 -7.14 1.63 -18.32
N GLN A 4 -6.03 0.98 -18.69
CA GLN A 4 -4.67 1.51 -18.61
C GLN A 4 -4.10 1.54 -20.05
N PRO A 5 -3.76 2.72 -20.61
CA PRO A 5 -3.14 2.80 -21.93
C PRO A 5 -1.72 2.19 -21.91
N SER A 6 -1.25 1.67 -23.05
CA SER A 6 -0.01 0.87 -23.19
C SER A 6 1.29 1.57 -22.77
N TYR A 7 1.24 2.87 -22.50
CA TYR A 7 2.26 3.61 -21.75
C TYR A 7 1.50 4.59 -20.85
N SER A 8 1.11 4.13 -19.68
CA SER A 8 0.59 5.03 -18.68
C SER A 8 1.76 5.69 -17.96
N PRO A 9 1.94 7.02 -18.06
CA PRO A 9 2.87 7.71 -17.17
C PRO A 9 2.33 7.56 -15.75
N ASP A 10 3.05 6.86 -14.87
CA ASP A 10 2.88 6.75 -13.40
C ASP A 10 1.43 6.78 -12.87
N ARG A 11 0.59 5.82 -13.29
CA ARG A 11 -0.76 5.65 -12.72
C ARG A 11 -0.94 4.32 -12.01
N TRP A 12 0.08 3.79 -11.35
CA TRP A 12 -0.11 2.60 -10.53
C TRP A 12 0.30 2.87 -9.08
N PRO A 13 -0.63 2.87 -8.11
CA PRO A 13 -0.36 3.28 -6.73
C PRO A 13 0.63 2.35 -6.02
N PHE A 14 0.83 1.11 -6.51
CA PHE A 14 1.84 0.18 -5.98
C PHE A 14 3.28 0.64 -6.25
N GLU A 15 3.54 1.49 -7.26
CA GLU A 15 4.88 1.96 -7.58
C GLU A 15 5.46 2.80 -6.43
N ASN A 16 4.62 3.62 -5.80
CA ASN A 16 4.99 4.38 -4.60
C ASN A 16 5.31 3.46 -3.42
N CYS A 17 4.52 2.40 -3.22
CA CYS A 17 4.81 1.38 -2.21
C CYS A 17 6.16 0.69 -2.49
N TRP A 18 6.45 0.38 -3.76
CA TRP A 18 7.71 -0.23 -4.17
C TRP A 18 8.89 0.74 -4.01
N ALA A 19 8.70 2.03 -4.28
CA ALA A 19 9.69 3.06 -4.03
C ALA A 19 10.04 3.15 -2.53
N LYS A 20 9.04 3.17 -1.65
CA LYS A 20 9.23 3.15 -0.19
C LYS A 20 10.04 1.91 0.23
N ARG A 21 9.65 0.71 -0.23
CA ARG A 21 10.40 -0.55 0.03
C ARG A 21 11.85 -0.48 -0.45
N LYS A 22 12.11 0.06 -1.64
CA LYS A 22 13.47 0.24 -2.18
C LYS A 22 14.33 1.15 -1.30
N THR A 23 13.75 2.17 -0.66
CA THR A 23 14.49 3.04 0.27
C THR A 23 15.02 2.25 1.46
N PHE A 24 14.20 1.39 2.08
CA PHE A 24 14.64 0.54 3.19
C PHE A 24 15.67 -0.51 2.76
N LEU A 25 15.48 -1.13 1.59
CA LEU A 25 16.46 -2.05 1.02
C LEU A 25 17.82 -1.38 0.77
N ARG A 26 17.83 -0.14 0.27
CA ARG A 26 19.07 0.63 0.07
C ARG A 26 19.72 1.05 1.39
N ALA A 27 18.93 1.23 2.45
CA ALA A 27 19.43 1.52 3.79
C ALA A 27 20.00 0.29 4.50
N ALA A 28 19.52 -0.91 4.17
CA ALA A 28 20.00 -2.16 4.74
C ALA A 28 21.41 -2.48 4.24
N LYS A 29 22.40 -2.39 5.14
CA LYS A 29 23.82 -2.66 4.86
C LYS A 29 24.18 -4.14 5.08
N GLY A 30 23.54 -5.07 4.39
CA GLY A 30 23.90 -6.50 4.52
C GLY A 30 23.55 -7.34 3.28
N PRO A 31 24.47 -8.18 2.79
CA PRO A 31 24.26 -9.00 1.59
C PRO A 31 23.57 -10.35 1.89
N THR A 32 23.10 -10.58 3.12
CA THR A 32 22.48 -11.87 3.49
C THR A 32 20.97 -11.84 3.29
N ARG A 33 20.39 -13.02 3.05
CA ARG A 33 18.94 -13.17 2.86
C ARG A 33 18.16 -12.72 4.08
N GLU A 34 18.65 -13.01 5.29
CA GLU A 34 17.99 -12.68 6.54
C GLU A 34 17.91 -11.15 6.74
N VAL A 35 18.97 -10.43 6.36
CA VAL A 35 19.00 -8.95 6.41
C VAL A 35 18.02 -8.36 5.40
N LEU A 36 17.97 -8.91 4.18
CA LEU A 36 17.02 -8.47 3.16
C LEU A 36 15.57 -8.76 3.55
N ASP A 37 15.29 -9.95 4.10
CA ASP A 37 13.95 -10.34 4.56
C ASP A 37 13.47 -9.44 5.70
N THR A 38 14.36 -9.11 6.64
CA THR A 38 14.06 -8.18 7.73
C THR A 38 13.78 -6.78 7.17
N ALA A 39 14.64 -6.31 6.26
CA ALA A 39 14.49 -5.02 5.58
C ALA A 39 13.27 -4.95 4.65
N LEU A 40 12.68 -6.09 4.26
CA LEU A 40 11.47 -6.18 3.46
C LEU A 40 10.18 -6.21 4.28
N LYS A 41 10.23 -6.74 5.51
CA LYS A 41 9.09 -6.80 6.43
C LYS A 41 8.83 -5.45 7.09
N GLN A 42 9.86 -4.81 7.64
CA GLN A 42 9.75 -3.51 8.30
C GLN A 42 9.02 -2.42 7.50
N PRO A 43 9.26 -2.24 6.18
CA PRO A 43 8.58 -1.22 5.39
C PRO A 43 7.08 -1.41 5.34
N LEU A 44 6.62 -2.67 5.26
CA LEU A 44 5.20 -2.99 5.15
C LEU A 44 4.45 -2.59 6.43
N ASP A 45 5.08 -2.80 7.59
CA ASP A 45 4.54 -2.36 8.89
C ASP A 45 4.47 -0.83 9.02
N THR A 46 5.30 -0.10 8.25
CA THR A 46 5.27 1.37 8.20
C THR A 46 4.29 1.95 7.18
N VAL A 47 3.64 1.12 6.34
CA VAL A 47 2.66 1.62 5.37
C VAL A 47 1.37 1.97 6.11
N THR A 48 1.06 3.26 6.16
CA THR A 48 -0.15 3.74 6.80
C THR A 48 -1.31 3.84 5.81
N ALA A 49 -2.54 3.93 6.33
CA ALA A 49 -3.70 4.26 5.49
C ALA A 49 -3.53 5.64 4.82
N TRP A 50 -2.81 6.58 5.45
CA TRP A 50 -2.52 7.90 4.86
C TRP A 50 -1.60 7.80 3.64
N ASP A 51 -0.54 7.00 3.74
CA ASP A 51 0.36 6.70 2.61
C ASP A 51 -0.43 6.16 1.43
N ALA A 52 -1.29 5.16 1.68
CA ALA A 52 -2.14 4.57 0.65
C ALA A 52 -3.02 5.64 -0.01
N ARG A 53 -3.76 6.44 0.77
CA ARG A 53 -4.61 7.51 0.20
C ARG A 53 -3.81 8.49 -0.65
N GLY A 54 -2.64 8.92 -0.16
CA GLY A 54 -1.73 9.79 -0.88
C GLY A 54 -1.25 9.20 -2.21
N TRP A 55 -0.92 7.90 -2.24
CA TRP A 55 -0.48 7.22 -3.46
C TRP A 55 -1.60 7.02 -4.47
N PHE A 56 -2.81 6.67 -4.03
CA PHE A 56 -3.97 6.59 -4.92
C PHE A 56 -4.28 7.96 -5.54
N ALA A 57 -4.28 9.02 -4.75
CA ALA A 57 -4.47 10.39 -5.24
C ALA A 57 -3.35 10.82 -6.21
N HIS A 58 -2.09 10.54 -5.87
CA HIS A 58 -0.93 10.84 -6.74
C HIS A 58 -1.01 10.10 -8.09
N SER A 59 -1.50 8.86 -8.10
CA SER A 59 -1.73 8.08 -9.32
C SER A 59 -3.03 8.42 -10.06
N GLY A 60 -3.74 9.49 -9.65
CA GLY A 60 -4.96 9.98 -10.31
C GLY A 60 -6.22 9.18 -10.01
N TYR A 61 -6.22 8.34 -8.97
CA TYR A 61 -7.40 7.61 -8.52
C TYR A 61 -8.16 8.41 -7.45
N PRO A 62 -9.50 8.50 -7.56
CA PRO A 62 -10.31 9.06 -6.50
C PRO A 62 -10.24 8.15 -5.27
N CYS A 63 -9.72 8.67 -4.16
CA CYS A 63 -9.86 8.02 -2.87
C CYS A 63 -11.18 8.48 -2.25
N SER A 64 -12.21 7.64 -2.27
CA SER A 64 -13.48 7.97 -1.62
C SER A 64 -13.24 8.08 -0.11
N GLU A 65 -13.34 9.29 0.44
CA GLU A 65 -13.51 9.47 1.87
C GLU A 65 -14.86 8.85 2.25
N GLY A 66 -14.84 7.78 3.04
CA GLY A 66 -16.04 7.30 3.73
C GLY A 66 -16.58 5.90 3.39
N GLN A 67 -15.73 4.87 3.22
CA GLN A 67 -16.23 3.48 3.10
C GLN A 67 -15.65 2.45 4.08
N THR A 68 -14.84 2.84 5.07
CA THR A 68 -14.17 1.85 5.95
C THR A 68 -14.72 1.77 7.39
N ALA A 69 -15.57 2.70 7.83
CA ALA A 69 -16.12 2.64 9.20
C ALA A 69 -17.43 1.85 9.30
N ALA A 70 -18.29 1.85 8.27
CA ALA A 70 -19.61 1.25 8.35
C ALA A 70 -19.66 -0.26 8.04
N LYS A 71 -18.64 -0.83 7.38
CA LYS A 71 -18.66 -2.25 6.96
C LYS A 71 -18.05 -3.22 7.97
N HIS A 72 -17.30 -2.74 8.95
CA HIS A 72 -16.67 -3.61 9.96
C HIS A 72 -17.62 -3.95 11.12
N ASP A 73 -18.72 -3.20 11.27
CA ASP A 73 -19.73 -3.42 12.31
C ASP A 73 -20.83 -4.40 11.88
N SER A 74 -21.10 -4.47 10.56
CA SER A 74 -22.08 -5.41 10.00
C SER A 74 -21.61 -6.87 10.01
N VAL A 75 -20.29 -7.11 10.08
CA VAL A 75 -19.75 -8.48 10.16
C VAL A 75 -19.88 -9.03 11.57
N ARG A 76 -19.85 -8.19 12.62
CA ARG A 76 -20.03 -8.62 14.01
C ARG A 76 -21.49 -8.94 14.34
N LEU A 77 -22.44 -8.20 13.78
CA LEU A 77 -23.87 -8.44 14.06
C LEU A 77 -24.45 -9.69 13.36
N ALA A 78 -23.72 -10.28 12.40
CA ALA A 78 -24.18 -11.43 11.62
C ALA A 78 -23.68 -12.79 12.14
N ILE A 79 -22.77 -12.80 13.12
CA ILE A 79 -22.24 -14.02 13.76
C ILE A 79 -22.84 -14.28 15.14
N ASP A 80 -23.47 -13.28 15.76
CA ASP A 80 -24.10 -13.40 17.08
C ASP A 80 -25.66 -13.44 17.00
N GLY A 81 -26.22 -13.77 15.83
CA GLY A 81 -27.66 -13.89 15.57
C GLY A 81 -28.08 -15.26 15.07
#